data_AF-S4RRR9-F1
#
_entry.id   AF-S4RRR9-F1
#
_cell.length_a   1.000
_cell.length_b   1.000
_cell.length_c   1.000
_cell.angle_alpha   90.00
_cell.angle_beta   90.00
_cell.angle_gamma   90.00
#
_symmetry.space_group_name_H-M   'P 1'
#
loop_
_entity.id
_entity.type
_entity.pdbx_description
1 polymer ?
#
loop_
_entity_poly.entity_id
_entity_poly.type
_entity_poly.pdbx_seq_one_letter_code
_entity_poly.pdbx_strand_id
1 'polypeptide(L)'
;MSGQSITDRIAAAQHSVTGSAVAKAVCKATTHEVMGPKKKHLDYLTACTNEINVSIPQLADTLFERAVNSSWVVVFKALVTTHHLMCYGNERFIQYLASRNTLFNLANYVDKSGVQGYDMSTFIRRYSKYLNEKAYSYRQMAFDFTRIKRGVEGVMRTMNTEKLLKTLPIVQSQLDALLDFEVTPNDLTNGVINSAFMLLFKDLIRLFACYNDGIINLLEKYFEMNKKNCKEALDLYKKFLTRMTRVSEFLKVAECVGIDKGDIPDLTQAPSSLLDALEQHLASLEGKKTKDVPMTASSRSTSLSTAVSALSTTGMSLSRVDEQERRAALDEEQARLNALKRLRRLHRKQSSPASSGTSPNSTPVRSNTAPPSTDLFSSTPPST
;
A
#
# COMPACT_ATOMS: atom_id res chain seq x y z
N MET A 1 2.79 -10.80 29.75
CA MET A 1 2.00 -11.97 29.32
C MET A 1 1.68 -11.81 27.83
N SER A 2 2.22 -12.65 26.94
CA SER A 2 1.99 -12.49 25.50
C SER A 2 0.55 -12.88 25.15
N GLY A 3 -0.24 -11.98 24.56
CA GLY A 3 -1.62 -12.24 24.10
C GLY A 3 -1.75 -13.22 22.92
N GLN A 4 -0.81 -14.15 22.74
CA GLN A 4 -0.85 -15.18 21.70
C GLN A 4 -1.51 -16.46 22.22
N SER A 5 -2.44 -17.02 21.45
CA SER A 5 -3.14 -18.25 21.83
C SER A 5 -2.19 -19.47 21.82
N ILE A 6 -2.64 -20.59 22.37
CA ILE A 6 -1.92 -21.87 22.25
C ILE A 6 -1.84 -22.31 20.78
N THR A 7 -2.95 -22.16 20.03
CA THR A 7 -3.00 -22.50 18.60
C THR A 7 -2.01 -21.67 17.78
N ASP A 8 -1.85 -20.38 18.08
CA ASP A 8 -0.86 -19.50 17.43
C ASP A 8 0.58 -19.96 17.70
N ARG A 9 0.86 -20.36 18.95
CA ARG A 9 2.19 -20.84 19.35
C ARG A 9 2.54 -22.16 18.66
N ILE A 10 1.59 -23.08 18.54
CA ILE A 10 1.78 -24.36 17.84
C ILE A 10 2.06 -24.12 16.36
N ALA A 11 1.26 -23.31 15.67
CA ALA A 11 1.47 -23.00 14.24
C ALA A 11 2.84 -22.34 14.00
N ALA A 12 3.23 -21.36 14.81
CA ALA A 12 4.54 -20.72 14.69
C ALA A 12 5.71 -21.67 15.04
N ALA A 13 5.50 -22.64 15.93
CA ALA A 13 6.50 -23.65 16.29
C ALA A 13 6.69 -24.65 15.14
N GLN A 14 5.62 -25.11 14.48
CA GLN A 14 5.70 -26.00 13.32
C GLN A 14 6.61 -25.42 12.22
N HIS A 15 6.46 -24.14 11.90
CA HIS A 15 7.35 -23.48 10.92
C HIS A 15 8.77 -23.21 11.42
N SER A 16 8.99 -23.23 12.74
CA SER A 16 10.35 -23.20 13.29
C SER A 16 11.06 -24.54 13.08
N VAL A 17 10.31 -25.64 13.16
CA VAL A 17 10.82 -27.00 12.91
C VAL A 17 11.11 -27.22 11.42
N THR A 18 10.26 -26.69 10.53
CA THR A 18 10.51 -26.75 9.07
C THR A 18 11.51 -25.71 8.55
N GLY A 19 12.06 -24.86 9.43
CA GLY A 19 13.08 -23.86 9.09
C GLY A 19 12.58 -22.62 8.32
N SER A 20 11.27 -22.51 8.04
CA SER A 20 10.72 -21.37 7.28
C SER A 20 10.45 -20.16 8.17
N ALA A 21 11.44 -19.25 8.26
CA ALA A 21 11.33 -18.00 8.99
C ALA A 21 10.21 -17.09 8.46
N VAL A 22 9.94 -17.15 7.15
CA VAL A 22 8.87 -16.39 6.48
C VAL A 22 7.50 -16.89 6.92
N ALA A 23 7.25 -18.19 6.86
CA ALA A 23 5.95 -18.75 7.26
C ALA A 23 5.66 -18.50 8.75
N LYS A 24 6.70 -18.63 9.60
CA LYS A 24 6.60 -18.25 11.02
C LYS A 24 6.21 -16.78 11.21
N ALA A 25 6.77 -15.87 10.42
CA ALA A 25 6.43 -14.44 10.49
C ALA A 25 4.99 -14.18 10.03
N VAL A 26 4.52 -14.88 8.99
CA VAL A 26 3.11 -14.84 8.56
C VAL A 26 2.18 -15.28 9.71
N CYS A 27 2.44 -16.42 10.35
CA CYS A 27 1.62 -16.87 11.49
C CYS A 27 1.59 -15.84 12.63
N LYS A 28 2.72 -15.18 12.92
CA LYS A 28 2.80 -14.12 13.94
C LYS A 28 2.09 -12.82 13.54
N ALA A 29 1.97 -12.53 12.24
CA ALA A 29 1.17 -11.43 11.73
C ALA A 29 -0.34 -11.74 11.78
N THR A 30 -0.71 -13.02 11.66
CA THR A 30 -2.10 -13.51 11.58
C THR A 30 -2.54 -14.33 12.79
N THR A 31 -2.21 -13.85 14.00
CA THR A 31 -2.63 -14.47 15.28
C THR A 31 -4.14 -14.30 15.53
N HIS A 32 -4.70 -15.01 16.50
CA HIS A 32 -6.10 -14.87 16.92
C HIS A 32 -6.37 -13.64 17.82
N GLU A 33 -5.32 -12.86 18.13
CA GLU A 33 -5.44 -11.60 18.87
C GLU A 33 -6.22 -10.57 18.04
N VAL A 34 -7.31 -10.03 18.60
CA VAL A 34 -8.23 -9.05 17.97
C VAL A 34 -7.62 -7.64 17.91
N MET A 35 -6.44 -7.59 17.31
CA MET A 35 -5.67 -6.39 17.02
C MET A 35 -5.07 -6.55 15.62
N GLY A 36 -4.80 -5.43 14.96
CA GLY A 36 -4.12 -5.43 13.66
C GLY A 36 -2.79 -6.19 13.68
N PRO A 37 -2.29 -6.65 12.52
CA PRO A 37 -0.97 -7.25 12.43
C PRO A 37 0.10 -6.32 13.01
N LYS A 38 0.91 -6.83 13.94
CA LYS A 38 1.90 -5.99 14.65
C LYS A 38 2.96 -5.50 13.65
N LYS A 39 3.26 -4.21 13.68
CA LYS A 39 4.22 -3.53 12.78
C LYS A 39 5.54 -4.29 12.61
N LYS A 40 6.14 -4.76 13.70
CA LYS A 40 7.40 -5.55 13.65
C LYS A 40 7.35 -6.79 12.74
N HIS A 41 6.17 -7.41 12.58
CA HIS A 41 6.00 -8.57 11.70
C HIS A 41 5.75 -8.14 10.26
N LEU A 42 4.99 -7.07 10.05
CA LEU A 42 4.81 -6.45 8.75
C LEU A 42 6.16 -5.96 8.17
N ASP A 43 6.94 -5.19 8.95
CA ASP A 43 8.26 -4.71 8.55
C ASP A 43 9.20 -5.86 8.14
N TYR A 44 9.18 -6.96 8.90
CA TYR A 44 9.99 -8.13 8.61
C TYR A 44 9.57 -8.79 7.29
N LEU A 45 8.26 -8.98 7.09
CA LEU A 45 7.74 -9.56 5.83
C LEU A 45 8.01 -8.64 4.63
N THR A 46 7.84 -7.32 4.81
CA THR A 46 8.20 -6.31 3.81
C THR A 46 9.68 -6.40 3.44
N ALA A 47 10.58 -6.49 4.43
CA ALA A 47 12.00 -6.72 4.17
C ALA A 47 12.25 -8.03 3.41
N CYS A 48 11.57 -9.11 3.78
CA CYS A 48 11.66 -10.39 3.08
C CYS A 48 11.28 -10.28 1.60
N THR A 49 10.30 -9.43 1.23
CA THR A 49 9.97 -9.23 -0.20
C THR A 49 11.08 -8.56 -1.01
N ASN A 50 12.02 -7.85 -0.38
CA ASN A 50 13.17 -7.23 -1.05
C ASN A 50 14.36 -8.18 -1.21
N GLU A 51 14.41 -9.26 -0.42
CA GLU A 51 15.47 -10.25 -0.50
C GLU A 51 15.33 -11.11 -1.77
N ILE A 52 16.42 -11.28 -2.53
CA ILE A 52 16.38 -12.01 -3.81
C ILE A 52 16.08 -13.50 -3.58
N ASN A 53 16.63 -14.07 -2.51
CA ASN A 53 16.54 -15.50 -2.20
C ASN A 53 15.24 -15.93 -1.51
N VAL A 54 14.36 -14.97 -1.17
CA VAL A 54 13.06 -15.29 -0.57
C VAL A 54 12.06 -15.65 -1.66
N SER A 55 11.42 -16.82 -1.51
CA SER A 55 10.36 -17.28 -2.40
C SER A 55 9.07 -16.50 -2.18
N ILE A 56 8.77 -15.58 -3.11
CA ILE A 56 7.49 -14.85 -3.16
C ILE A 56 6.27 -15.80 -3.29
N PRO A 57 6.30 -16.86 -4.13
CA PRO A 57 5.23 -17.83 -4.18
C PRO A 57 4.91 -18.45 -2.81
N GLN A 58 5.92 -18.94 -2.09
CA GLN A 58 5.72 -19.55 -0.77
C GLN A 58 5.16 -18.55 0.26
N LEU A 59 5.62 -17.30 0.22
CA LEU A 59 5.07 -16.24 1.07
C LEU A 59 3.57 -16.01 0.79
N ALA A 60 3.20 -15.88 -0.49
CA ALA A 60 1.82 -15.70 -0.90
C ALA A 60 0.95 -16.92 -0.58
N ASP A 61 1.43 -18.13 -0.85
CA ASP A 61 0.72 -19.38 -0.54
C ASP A 61 0.48 -19.52 0.97
N THR A 62 1.47 -19.18 1.81
CA THR A 62 1.27 -19.17 3.26
C THR A 62 0.17 -18.18 3.66
N LEU A 63 0.11 -16.99 3.06
CA LEU A 63 -0.97 -16.02 3.31
C LEU A 63 -2.33 -16.53 2.85
N PHE A 64 -2.40 -17.22 1.70
CA PHE A 64 -3.64 -17.84 1.22
C PHE A 64 -4.11 -18.96 2.16
N GLU A 65 -3.20 -19.79 2.68
CA GLU A 65 -3.52 -20.81 3.69
C GLU A 65 -4.12 -20.17 4.95
N ARG A 66 -3.59 -19.03 5.40
CA ARG A 66 -4.17 -18.28 6.53
C ARG A 66 -5.55 -17.71 6.19
N ALA A 67 -5.77 -17.29 4.95
CA ALA A 67 -7.05 -16.75 4.49
C ALA A 67 -8.18 -17.80 4.37
N VAL A 68 -7.86 -19.10 4.45
CA VAL A 68 -8.85 -20.20 4.48
C VAL A 68 -9.22 -20.62 5.91
N ASN A 69 -8.67 -19.95 6.93
CA ASN A 69 -9.00 -20.26 8.32
C ASN A 69 -10.48 -20.00 8.65
N SER A 70 -11.05 -20.72 9.63
CA SER A 70 -12.42 -20.49 10.07
C SER A 70 -12.59 -19.17 10.83
N SER A 71 -11.57 -18.74 11.57
CA SER A 71 -11.61 -17.52 12.39
C SER A 71 -11.53 -16.25 11.54
N TRP A 72 -12.52 -15.38 11.68
CA TRP A 72 -12.55 -14.08 10.99
C TRP A 72 -11.31 -13.25 11.28
N VAL A 73 -10.77 -13.32 12.51
CA VAL A 73 -9.58 -12.56 12.93
C VAL A 73 -8.37 -12.95 12.09
N VAL A 74 -8.16 -14.26 11.91
CA VAL A 74 -7.02 -14.80 11.16
C VAL A 74 -7.16 -14.45 9.68
N VAL A 75 -8.34 -14.68 9.10
CA VAL A 75 -8.62 -14.39 7.69
C VAL A 75 -8.44 -12.91 7.38
N PHE A 76 -9.05 -12.03 8.19
CA PHE A 76 -8.97 -10.59 7.96
C PHE A 76 -7.53 -10.08 8.12
N LYS A 77 -6.78 -10.57 9.12
CA LYS A 77 -5.36 -10.22 9.27
C LYS A 77 -4.48 -10.74 8.14
N ALA A 78 -4.81 -11.88 7.53
CA ALA A 78 -4.12 -12.37 6.33
C ALA A 78 -4.36 -11.42 5.15
N LEU A 79 -5.60 -10.92 4.96
CA LEU A 79 -5.91 -9.91 3.95
C LEU A 79 -5.18 -8.59 4.23
N VAL A 80 -5.20 -8.09 5.47
CA VAL A 80 -4.50 -6.85 5.86
C VAL A 80 -2.99 -6.97 5.64
N THR A 81 -2.41 -8.13 5.99
CA THR A 81 -0.98 -8.40 5.76
C THR A 81 -0.66 -8.44 4.26
N THR A 82 -1.52 -9.08 3.46
CA THR A 82 -1.36 -9.12 2.00
C THR A 82 -1.43 -7.72 1.41
N HIS A 83 -2.43 -6.92 1.79
CA HIS A 83 -2.56 -5.53 1.33
C HIS A 83 -1.34 -4.70 1.71
N HIS A 84 -0.84 -4.83 2.94
CA HIS A 84 0.37 -4.16 3.37
C HIS A 84 1.57 -4.50 2.46
N LEU A 85 1.76 -5.77 2.10
CA LEU A 85 2.83 -6.19 1.20
C LEU A 85 2.62 -5.72 -0.24
N MET A 86 1.39 -5.58 -0.71
CA MET A 86 1.09 -4.99 -2.02
C MET A 86 1.51 -3.52 -2.08
N CYS A 87 1.29 -2.75 -1.01
CA CYS A 87 1.57 -1.31 -0.98
C CYS A 87 3.03 -0.99 -0.64
N TYR A 88 3.58 -1.65 0.38
CA TYR A 88 4.89 -1.31 0.95
C TYR A 88 6.00 -2.32 0.61
N GLY A 89 5.63 -3.51 0.12
CA GLY A 89 6.57 -4.52 -0.33
C GLY A 89 7.20 -4.22 -1.69
N ASN A 90 8.15 -5.08 -2.04
CA ASN A 90 8.74 -5.11 -3.37
C ASN A 90 7.67 -5.48 -4.42
N GLU A 91 7.74 -4.88 -5.61
CA GLU A 91 6.75 -5.11 -6.68
C GLU A 91 6.66 -6.58 -7.12
N ARG A 92 7.72 -7.38 -6.91
CA ARG A 92 7.69 -8.83 -7.14
C ARG A 92 6.51 -9.52 -6.45
N PHE A 93 6.07 -9.02 -5.28
CA PHE A 93 4.91 -9.57 -4.58
C PHE A 93 3.61 -9.33 -5.35
N ILE A 94 3.27 -8.09 -5.67
CA ILE A 94 2.03 -7.77 -6.42
C ILE A 94 2.08 -8.32 -7.85
N GLN A 95 3.25 -8.34 -8.50
CA GLN A 95 3.44 -8.99 -9.81
C GLN A 95 3.09 -10.47 -9.76
N TYR A 96 3.57 -11.18 -8.73
CA TYR A 96 3.22 -12.58 -8.54
C TYR A 96 1.71 -12.77 -8.34
N LEU A 97 1.07 -11.96 -7.49
CA LEU A 97 -0.38 -12.02 -7.30
C LEU A 97 -1.14 -11.76 -8.61
N ALA A 98 -0.74 -10.73 -9.36
CA ALA A 98 -1.34 -10.36 -10.64
C ALA A 98 -1.17 -11.46 -11.70
N SER A 99 -0.11 -12.28 -11.62
CA SER A 99 0.13 -13.41 -12.53
C SER A 99 -0.75 -14.63 -12.26
N ARG A 100 -1.40 -14.71 -11.09
CA ARG A 100 -2.25 -15.85 -10.73
C ARG A 100 -3.64 -15.73 -11.36
N ASN A 101 -4.21 -16.88 -11.71
CA ASN A 101 -5.59 -16.97 -12.18
C ASN A 101 -6.59 -16.77 -11.04
N THR A 102 -6.25 -17.22 -9.84
CA THR A 102 -7.09 -17.13 -8.64
C THR A 102 -6.28 -16.61 -7.45
N LEU A 103 -6.91 -15.74 -6.67
CA LEU A 103 -6.39 -15.14 -5.44
C LEU A 103 -7.26 -15.58 -4.26
N PHE A 104 -8.03 -14.67 -3.67
CA PHE A 104 -8.91 -14.98 -2.55
C PHE A 104 -10.30 -15.39 -3.04
N ASN A 105 -10.77 -16.58 -2.61
CA ASN A 105 -12.12 -17.05 -2.87
C ASN A 105 -12.99 -16.94 -1.60
N LEU A 106 -13.27 -15.71 -1.19
CA LEU A 106 -13.97 -15.41 0.07
C LEU A 106 -15.37 -14.88 -0.12
N ALA A 107 -15.94 -14.89 -1.34
CA ALA A 107 -17.26 -14.32 -1.64
C ALA A 107 -18.40 -14.87 -0.75
N ASN A 108 -18.28 -16.13 -0.30
CA ASN A 108 -19.24 -16.80 0.58
C ASN A 108 -18.69 -17.01 2.00
N TYR A 109 -17.61 -16.32 2.38
CA TYR A 109 -17.03 -16.47 3.72
C TYR A 109 -18.02 -16.04 4.79
N VAL A 110 -18.18 -16.86 5.84
CA VAL A 110 -18.98 -16.57 7.02
C VAL A 110 -18.37 -17.26 8.25
N ASP A 111 -18.07 -16.48 9.27
CA ASP A 111 -17.77 -16.95 10.61
C ASP A 111 -19.02 -16.85 11.50
N LYS A 112 -19.47 -17.98 12.03
CA LYS A 112 -20.67 -18.09 12.87
C LYS A 112 -20.34 -18.21 14.36
N SER A 113 -19.09 -17.99 14.77
CA SER A 113 -18.66 -18.14 16.17
C SER A 113 -19.28 -17.11 17.12
N GLY A 114 -19.85 -16.01 16.60
CA GLY A 114 -20.53 -14.97 17.38
C GLY A 114 -20.94 -13.78 16.50
N VAL A 115 -21.63 -12.81 17.11
CA VAL A 115 -22.14 -11.60 16.43
C VAL A 115 -21.03 -10.85 15.69
N GLN A 116 -19.91 -10.60 16.37
CA GLN A 116 -18.76 -9.94 15.76
C GLN A 116 -18.18 -10.73 14.57
N GLY A 117 -18.15 -12.07 14.64
CA GLY A 117 -17.69 -12.89 13.52
C GLY A 117 -18.61 -12.77 12.31
N TYR A 118 -19.91 -12.74 12.54
CA TYR A 118 -20.92 -12.55 11.49
C TYR A 118 -20.79 -11.17 10.82
N ASP A 119 -20.67 -10.10 11.62
CA ASP A 119 -20.52 -8.73 11.12
C ASP A 119 -19.22 -8.56 10.33
N MET A 120 -18.10 -9.04 10.87
CA MET A 120 -16.78 -8.94 10.23
C MET A 120 -16.69 -9.78 8.94
N SER A 121 -17.48 -10.83 8.81
CA SER A 121 -17.55 -11.64 7.57
C SER A 121 -17.98 -10.80 6.36
N THR A 122 -18.88 -9.83 6.55
CA THR A 122 -19.29 -8.90 5.48
C THR A 122 -18.12 -8.05 5.00
N PHE A 123 -17.33 -7.49 5.92
CA PHE A 123 -16.16 -6.69 5.58
C PHE A 123 -15.02 -7.52 4.98
N ILE A 124 -14.84 -8.76 5.42
CA ILE A 124 -13.88 -9.70 4.81
C ILE A 124 -14.21 -9.94 3.33
N ARG A 125 -15.49 -10.20 3.00
CA ARG A 125 -15.95 -10.38 1.61
C ARG A 125 -15.62 -9.16 0.75
N ARG A 126 -15.99 -7.96 1.22
CA ARG A 126 -15.77 -6.70 0.52
C ARG A 126 -14.28 -6.37 0.35
N TYR A 127 -13.51 -6.53 1.42
CA TYR A 127 -12.07 -6.26 1.41
C TYR A 127 -11.31 -7.24 0.51
N SER A 128 -11.67 -8.52 0.55
CA SER A 128 -11.12 -9.53 -0.37
C SER A 128 -11.43 -9.20 -1.83
N LYS A 129 -12.64 -8.72 -2.14
CA LYS A 129 -13.00 -8.26 -3.50
C LYS A 129 -12.08 -7.13 -3.94
N TYR A 130 -11.85 -6.13 -3.07
CA TYR A 130 -10.91 -5.04 -3.36
C TYR A 130 -9.49 -5.52 -3.64
N LEU A 131 -8.93 -6.43 -2.83
CA LEU A 131 -7.56 -6.93 -3.07
C LEU A 131 -7.44 -7.71 -4.38
N ASN A 132 -8.46 -8.50 -4.72
CA ASN A 132 -8.53 -9.18 -6.01
C ASN A 132 -8.56 -8.16 -7.16
N GLU A 133 -9.36 -7.10 -7.03
CA GLU A 133 -9.47 -6.03 -8.03
C GLU A 133 -8.16 -5.23 -8.16
N LYS A 134 -7.46 -4.95 -7.06
CA LYS A 134 -6.14 -4.29 -7.07
C LYS A 134 -5.11 -5.11 -7.85
N ALA A 135 -5.07 -6.43 -7.64
CA ALA A 135 -4.18 -7.32 -8.40
C ALA A 135 -4.62 -7.45 -9.88
N TYR A 136 -5.92 -7.50 -10.14
CA TYR A 136 -6.48 -7.49 -11.51
C TYR A 136 -6.08 -6.24 -12.28
N SER A 137 -6.24 -5.07 -11.64
CA SER A 137 -5.85 -3.77 -12.17
C SER A 137 -4.36 -3.73 -12.52
N TYR A 138 -3.50 -4.24 -11.62
CA TYR A 138 -2.07 -4.38 -11.90
C TYR A 138 -1.80 -5.29 -13.11
N ARG A 139 -2.50 -6.43 -13.24
CA ARG A 139 -2.36 -7.34 -14.39
C ARG A 139 -2.69 -6.63 -15.71
N GLN A 140 -3.74 -5.83 -15.74
CA GLN A 140 -4.17 -5.13 -16.97
C GLN A 140 -3.22 -4.00 -17.37
N MET A 141 -2.61 -3.34 -16.39
CA MET A 141 -1.85 -2.11 -16.61
C MET A 141 -0.33 -2.28 -16.56
N ALA A 142 0.14 -3.38 -15.97
CA ALA A 142 1.55 -3.64 -15.64
C ALA A 142 2.18 -2.59 -14.72
N PHE A 143 1.37 -1.85 -13.95
CA PHE A 143 1.80 -0.93 -12.90
C PHE A 143 0.69 -0.76 -11.85
N ASP A 144 1.07 -0.33 -10.64
CA ASP A 144 0.11 -0.03 -9.57
C ASP A 144 -0.27 1.46 -9.60
N PHE A 145 -1.56 1.78 -9.82
CA PHE A 145 -2.08 3.15 -9.83
C PHE A 145 -1.76 3.94 -8.55
N THR A 146 -1.55 3.27 -7.42
CA THR A 146 -1.20 3.94 -6.16
C THR A 146 0.28 4.30 -6.07
N ARG A 147 1.14 3.78 -6.97
CA ARG A 147 2.61 3.93 -6.93
C ARG A 147 3.20 4.67 -8.12
N ILE A 148 2.40 5.02 -9.13
CA ILE A 148 2.89 5.73 -10.31
C ILE A 148 3.33 7.17 -10.02
N LYS A 149 4.21 7.70 -10.88
CA LYS A 149 4.54 9.14 -10.89
C LYS A 149 3.26 9.96 -11.19
N ARG A 150 3.03 10.97 -10.36
CA ARG A 150 1.88 11.90 -10.43
C ARG A 150 2.32 13.31 -10.82
N GLY A 151 1.36 14.20 -11.05
CA GLY A 151 1.60 15.61 -11.41
C GLY A 151 1.70 15.80 -12.93
N VAL A 152 2.13 16.98 -13.38
CA VAL A 152 2.09 17.38 -14.81
C VAL A 152 2.80 16.38 -15.73
N GLU A 153 3.93 15.82 -15.30
CA GLU A 153 4.68 14.78 -16.01
C GLU A 153 4.32 13.34 -15.56
N GLY A 154 3.19 13.19 -14.87
CA GLY A 154 2.69 11.93 -14.35
C GLY A 154 2.19 11.02 -15.47
N VAL A 155 2.17 9.71 -15.20
CA VAL A 155 1.76 8.70 -16.19
C VAL A 155 0.34 8.96 -16.68
N MET A 156 -0.57 9.33 -15.77
CA MET A 156 -1.96 9.60 -16.13
C MET A 156 -2.17 10.95 -16.81
N ARG A 157 -1.40 11.99 -16.44
CA ARG A 157 -1.48 13.33 -17.08
C ARG A 157 -0.96 13.34 -18.51
N THR A 158 0.02 12.50 -18.83
CA THR A 158 0.70 12.48 -20.13
C THR A 158 0.20 11.38 -21.08
N MET A 159 -0.67 10.48 -20.61
CA MET A 159 -1.18 9.36 -21.41
C MET A 159 -1.92 9.83 -22.68
N ASN A 160 -1.71 9.14 -23.80
CA ASN A 160 -2.46 9.40 -25.03
C ASN A 160 -3.95 9.03 -24.89
N THR A 161 -4.80 9.62 -25.74
CA THR A 161 -6.27 9.50 -25.65
C THR A 161 -6.76 8.05 -25.71
N GLU A 162 -6.27 7.25 -26.65
CA GLU A 162 -6.74 5.87 -26.85
C GLU A 162 -6.44 4.98 -25.64
N LYS A 163 -5.22 5.09 -25.10
CA LYS A 163 -4.82 4.36 -23.90
C LYS A 163 -5.55 4.90 -22.67
N LEU A 164 -5.75 6.21 -22.57
CA LEU A 164 -6.45 6.85 -21.45
C LEU A 164 -7.90 6.38 -21.35
N LEU A 165 -8.63 6.36 -22.46
CA LEU A 165 -10.03 5.90 -22.51
C LEU A 165 -10.19 4.43 -22.09
N LYS A 166 -9.17 3.59 -22.33
CA LYS A 166 -9.13 2.19 -21.86
C LYS A 166 -8.67 2.05 -20.40
N THR A 167 -7.83 2.99 -19.93
CA THR A 167 -7.25 2.96 -18.59
C THR A 167 -8.22 3.46 -17.53
N LEU A 168 -8.96 4.54 -17.80
CA LEU A 168 -9.90 5.14 -16.85
C LEU A 168 -10.96 4.15 -16.33
N PRO A 169 -11.57 3.28 -17.15
CA PRO A 169 -12.46 2.23 -16.66
C PRO A 169 -11.82 1.28 -15.64
N ILE A 170 -10.53 0.95 -15.81
CA ILE A 170 -9.82 0.04 -14.89
C ILE A 170 -9.59 0.74 -13.54
N VAL A 171 -9.20 2.01 -13.55
CA VAL A 171 -9.10 2.83 -12.33
C VAL A 171 -10.46 2.94 -11.63
N GLN A 172 -11.53 3.17 -12.40
CA GLN A 172 -12.90 3.24 -11.88
C GLN A 172 -13.31 1.94 -11.18
N SER A 173 -13.09 0.78 -11.82
CA SER A 173 -13.43 -0.52 -11.24
C SER A 173 -12.68 -0.79 -9.93
N GLN A 174 -11.38 -0.48 -9.89
CA GLN A 174 -10.61 -0.61 -8.65
C GLN A 174 -11.10 0.34 -7.55
N LEU A 175 -11.44 1.58 -7.90
CA LEU A 175 -11.98 2.56 -6.96
C LEU A 175 -13.37 2.15 -6.46
N ASP A 176 -14.22 1.62 -7.32
CA ASP A 176 -15.54 1.11 -6.93
C ASP A 176 -15.41 -0.05 -5.94
N ALA A 177 -14.53 -1.01 -6.21
CA ALA A 177 -14.28 -2.12 -5.29
C ALA A 177 -13.77 -1.65 -3.92
N LEU A 178 -13.02 -0.54 -3.88
CA LEU A 178 -12.58 0.11 -2.63
C LEU A 178 -13.78 0.73 -1.89
N LEU A 179 -14.58 1.53 -2.60
CA LEU A 179 -15.72 2.24 -2.03
C LEU A 179 -16.86 1.29 -1.60
N ASP A 180 -16.96 0.12 -2.22
CA ASP A 180 -17.87 -0.97 -1.85
C ASP A 180 -17.55 -1.60 -0.48
N PHE A 181 -16.46 -1.18 0.18
CA PHE A 181 -16.22 -1.53 1.58
C PHE A 181 -17.35 -1.03 2.50
N GLU A 182 -17.94 0.13 2.17
CA GLU A 182 -19.16 0.69 2.77
C GLU A 182 -19.21 0.50 4.30
N VAL A 183 -18.19 1.02 4.97
CA VAL A 183 -18.07 0.97 6.43
C VAL A 183 -18.63 2.25 7.03
N THR A 184 -19.29 2.13 8.17
CA THR A 184 -19.74 3.28 8.97
C THR A 184 -18.83 3.47 10.19
N PRO A 185 -18.83 4.66 10.84
CA PRO A 185 -18.04 4.86 12.05
C PRO A 185 -18.35 3.84 13.16
N ASN A 186 -19.60 3.37 13.24
CA ASN A 186 -20.05 2.40 14.23
C ASN A 186 -19.52 0.97 13.98
N ASP A 187 -19.05 0.67 12.77
CA ASP A 187 -18.48 -0.64 12.44
C ASP A 187 -17.00 -0.74 12.83
N LEU A 188 -16.31 0.41 12.95
CA LEU A 188 -14.87 0.56 13.21
C LEU A 188 -14.52 0.37 14.70
N THR A 189 -14.94 -0.77 15.25
CA THR A 189 -14.96 -1.06 16.70
C THR A 189 -13.74 -1.82 17.21
N ASN A 190 -12.86 -2.31 16.34
CA ASN A 190 -11.74 -3.15 16.72
C ASN A 190 -10.48 -2.92 15.88
N GLY A 191 -9.33 -3.30 16.41
CA GLY A 191 -8.03 -3.02 15.78
C GLY A 191 -7.80 -3.69 14.43
N VAL A 192 -8.54 -4.77 14.10
CA VAL A 192 -8.37 -5.49 12.83
C VAL A 192 -9.03 -4.73 11.68
N ILE A 193 -10.32 -4.40 11.82
CA ILE A 193 -11.04 -3.62 10.80
C ILE A 193 -10.46 -2.21 10.67
N ASN A 194 -10.01 -1.59 11.77
CA ASN A 194 -9.37 -0.28 11.73
C ASN A 194 -8.06 -0.33 10.93
N SER A 195 -7.27 -1.41 11.05
CA SER A 195 -6.06 -1.59 10.23
C SER A 195 -6.39 -1.75 8.74
N ALA A 196 -7.46 -2.49 8.42
CA ALA A 196 -7.93 -2.63 7.04
C ALA A 196 -8.39 -1.30 6.45
N PHE A 197 -9.19 -0.55 7.21
CA PHE A 197 -9.71 0.76 6.84
C PHE A 197 -8.58 1.78 6.60
N MET A 198 -7.57 1.82 7.48
CA MET A 198 -6.42 2.71 7.28
C MET A 198 -5.66 2.42 5.98
N LEU A 199 -5.51 1.15 5.58
CA LEU A 199 -4.92 0.82 4.29
C LEU A 199 -5.82 1.21 3.11
N LEU A 200 -7.14 1.01 3.22
CA LEU A 200 -8.09 1.47 2.18
C LEU A 200 -8.08 2.98 2.04
N PHE A 201 -8.03 3.72 3.14
CA PHE A 201 -7.93 5.17 3.13
C PHE A 201 -6.68 5.62 2.38
N LYS A 202 -5.52 5.04 2.70
CA LYS A 202 -4.24 5.36 2.04
C LYS A 202 -4.24 5.05 0.55
N ASP A 203 -4.83 3.93 0.15
CA ASP A 203 -4.98 3.58 -1.26
C ASP A 203 -6.00 4.49 -1.94
N LEU A 204 -7.09 4.88 -1.27
CA LEU A 204 -8.10 5.80 -1.79
C LEU A 204 -7.50 7.15 -2.15
N ILE A 205 -6.70 7.75 -1.26
CA ILE A 205 -6.05 9.04 -1.52
C ILE A 205 -5.21 8.97 -2.81
N ARG A 206 -4.38 7.94 -2.93
CA ARG A 206 -3.47 7.76 -4.08
C ARG A 206 -4.22 7.42 -5.36
N LEU A 207 -5.21 6.54 -5.27
CA LEU A 207 -6.02 6.09 -6.40
C LEU A 207 -6.90 7.23 -6.93
N PHE A 208 -7.48 8.03 -6.04
CA PHE A 208 -8.29 9.19 -6.43
C PHE A 208 -7.42 10.30 -7.03
N ALA A 209 -6.20 10.52 -6.53
CA ALA A 209 -5.24 11.44 -7.15
C ALA A 209 -4.89 11.00 -8.58
N CYS A 210 -4.59 9.71 -8.77
CA CYS A 210 -4.36 9.09 -10.07
C CYS A 210 -5.58 9.24 -11.00
N TYR A 211 -6.79 9.01 -10.48
CA TYR A 211 -8.02 9.14 -11.24
C TYR A 211 -8.26 10.59 -11.67
N ASN A 212 -8.07 11.55 -10.75
CA ASN A 212 -8.18 12.98 -11.01
C ASN A 212 -7.19 13.44 -12.09
N ASP A 213 -5.93 13.00 -12.04
CA ASP A 213 -4.93 13.28 -13.07
C ASP A 213 -5.38 12.79 -14.46
N GLY A 214 -5.99 11.60 -14.52
CA GLY A 214 -6.55 11.05 -15.75
C GLY A 214 -7.75 11.83 -16.29
N ILE A 215 -8.61 12.34 -15.40
CA ILE A 215 -9.77 13.17 -15.79
C ILE A 215 -9.31 14.54 -16.30
N ILE A 216 -8.31 15.17 -15.68
CA ILE A 216 -7.79 16.44 -16.20
C ILE A 216 -7.23 16.25 -17.62
N ASN A 217 -6.44 15.19 -17.85
CA ASN A 217 -5.93 14.85 -19.17
C ASN A 217 -7.06 14.59 -20.19
N LEU A 218 -8.12 13.89 -19.76
CA LEU A 218 -9.29 13.62 -20.59
C LEU A 218 -9.98 14.93 -21.03
N LEU A 219 -10.18 15.85 -20.09
CA LEU A 219 -10.86 17.13 -20.32
C LEU A 219 -10.04 18.06 -21.21
N GLU A 220 -8.72 18.15 -21.01
CA GLU A 220 -7.81 18.95 -21.84
C GLU A 220 -7.86 18.54 -23.32
N LYS A 221 -8.03 17.25 -23.59
CA LYS A 221 -8.08 16.69 -24.96
C LYS A 221 -9.49 16.63 -25.55
N TYR A 222 -10.55 16.84 -24.75
CA TYR A 222 -11.93 16.51 -25.12
C TYR A 222 -12.39 17.18 -26.42
N PHE A 223 -12.11 18.48 -26.59
CA PHE A 223 -12.59 19.25 -27.75
C PHE A 223 -11.86 18.92 -29.06
N GLU A 224 -10.77 18.15 -28.99
CA GLU A 224 -10.00 17.66 -30.14
C GLU A 224 -10.37 16.21 -30.50
N MET A 225 -11.21 15.56 -29.70
CA MET A 225 -11.59 14.17 -29.91
C MET A 225 -12.63 14.02 -31.02
N ASN A 226 -12.63 12.85 -31.67
CA ASN A 226 -13.70 12.48 -32.57
C ASN A 226 -15.00 12.18 -31.79
N LYS A 227 -16.14 12.19 -32.50
CA LYS A 227 -17.48 11.96 -31.93
C LYS A 227 -17.58 10.73 -31.02
N LYS A 228 -16.97 9.60 -31.41
CA LYS A 228 -17.03 8.35 -30.63
C LYS A 228 -16.30 8.54 -29.30
N ASN A 229 -15.07 9.06 -29.35
CA ASN A 229 -14.24 9.30 -28.19
C ASN A 229 -14.87 10.38 -27.27
N CYS A 230 -15.48 11.43 -27.80
CA CYS A 230 -16.23 12.42 -26.99
C CYS A 230 -17.36 11.77 -26.20
N LYS A 231 -18.12 10.86 -26.83
CA LYS A 231 -19.22 10.15 -26.16
C LYS A 231 -18.71 9.29 -25.00
N GLU A 232 -17.63 8.54 -25.23
CA GLU A 232 -16.99 7.72 -24.19
C GLU A 232 -16.39 8.60 -23.07
N ALA A 233 -15.69 9.67 -23.42
CA ALA A 233 -15.11 10.62 -22.46
C ALA A 233 -16.16 11.30 -21.58
N LEU A 234 -17.29 11.71 -22.15
CA LEU A 234 -18.39 12.32 -21.42
C LEU A 234 -19.01 11.35 -20.41
N ASP A 235 -19.22 10.09 -20.79
CA ASP A 235 -19.70 9.05 -19.87
C ASP A 235 -18.70 8.82 -18.71
N LEU A 236 -17.41 8.76 -19.01
CA LEU A 236 -16.35 8.65 -18.00
C LEU A 236 -16.32 9.83 -17.04
N TYR A 237 -16.54 11.06 -17.53
CA TYR A 237 -16.59 12.26 -16.70
C TYR A 237 -17.84 12.30 -15.81
N LYS A 238 -19.03 11.95 -16.33
CA LYS A 238 -20.24 11.83 -15.50
C LYS A 238 -20.07 10.82 -14.37
N LYS A 239 -19.48 9.67 -14.71
CA LYS A 239 -19.10 8.61 -13.77
C LYS A 239 -18.08 9.06 -12.72
N PHE A 240 -17.16 9.96 -13.07
CA PHE A 240 -16.22 10.58 -12.14
C PHE A 240 -16.96 11.43 -11.09
N LEU A 241 -17.91 12.26 -11.51
CA LEU A 241 -18.67 13.12 -10.59
C LEU A 241 -19.42 12.30 -9.53
N THR A 242 -20.05 11.19 -9.92
CA THR A 242 -20.71 10.29 -8.96
C THR A 242 -19.72 9.69 -7.95
N ARG A 243 -18.54 9.29 -8.42
CA ARG A 243 -17.49 8.73 -7.55
C ARG A 243 -16.92 9.80 -6.62
N MET A 244 -16.75 11.04 -7.08
CA MET A 244 -16.30 12.16 -6.24
C MET A 244 -17.20 12.35 -5.01
N THR A 245 -18.52 12.20 -5.16
CA THR A 245 -19.46 12.22 -4.02
C THR A 245 -19.21 11.06 -3.06
N ARG A 246 -19.09 9.82 -3.55
CA ARG A 246 -18.78 8.64 -2.71
C ARG A 246 -17.43 8.75 -2.00
N VAL A 247 -16.42 9.33 -2.66
CA VAL A 247 -15.13 9.62 -2.03
C VAL A 247 -15.30 10.63 -0.89
N SER A 248 -16.07 11.71 -1.09
CA SER A 248 -16.37 12.66 -0.02
C SER A 248 -17.04 11.99 1.19
N GLU A 249 -17.98 11.07 0.96
CA GLU A 249 -18.63 10.29 2.01
C GLU A 249 -17.64 9.40 2.77
N PHE A 250 -16.74 8.71 2.06
CA PHE A 250 -15.68 7.92 2.68
C PHE A 250 -14.76 8.80 3.56
N LEU A 251 -14.38 9.98 3.06
CA LEU A 251 -13.52 10.92 3.80
C LEU A 251 -14.19 11.45 5.08
N LYS A 252 -15.52 11.62 5.08
CA LYS A 252 -16.26 11.97 6.31
C LYS A 252 -16.19 10.85 7.35
N VAL A 253 -16.29 9.59 6.93
CA VAL A 253 -16.12 8.45 7.86
C VAL A 253 -14.70 8.45 8.44
N ALA A 254 -13.68 8.71 7.60
CA ALA A 254 -12.29 8.86 8.03
C ALA A 254 -12.12 9.98 9.09
N GLU A 255 -12.75 11.14 8.88
CA GLU A 255 -12.75 12.24 9.86
C GLU A 255 -13.39 11.80 11.19
N CYS A 256 -14.55 11.13 11.14
CA CYS A 256 -15.26 10.68 12.34
C CYS A 256 -14.47 9.69 13.20
N VAL A 257 -13.59 8.88 12.59
CA VAL A 257 -12.77 7.90 13.32
C VAL A 257 -11.41 8.44 13.75
N GLY A 258 -11.20 9.75 13.62
CA GLY A 258 -10.04 10.44 14.17
C GLY A 258 -8.83 10.47 13.24
N ILE A 259 -9.02 10.33 11.92
CA ILE A 259 -7.97 10.74 10.97
C ILE A 259 -7.88 12.27 11.02
N ASP A 260 -6.66 12.78 11.23
CA ASP A 260 -6.42 14.21 11.36
C ASP A 260 -6.92 14.97 10.13
N LYS A 261 -7.59 16.11 10.34
CA LYS A 261 -8.11 16.92 9.23
C LYS A 261 -7.02 17.34 8.24
N GLY A 262 -5.77 17.48 8.70
CA GLY A 262 -4.62 17.78 7.84
C GLY A 262 -4.24 16.63 6.89
N ASP A 263 -4.62 15.40 7.21
CA ASP A 263 -4.42 14.21 6.37
C ASP A 263 -5.64 13.92 5.48
N ILE A 264 -6.72 14.72 5.57
CA ILE A 264 -7.92 14.59 4.74
C ILE A 264 -7.85 15.61 3.61
N PRO A 265 -7.92 15.19 2.34
CA PRO A 265 -7.84 16.11 1.21
C PRO A 265 -9.13 16.90 1.03
N ASP A 266 -8.97 18.18 0.69
CA ASP A 266 -10.06 19.05 0.29
C ASP A 266 -10.50 18.75 -1.14
N LEU A 267 -11.78 18.44 -1.32
CA LEU A 267 -12.39 18.17 -2.61
C LEU A 267 -13.11 19.42 -3.14
N THR A 268 -12.59 20.03 -4.20
CA THR A 268 -13.25 21.17 -4.86
C THR A 268 -14.12 20.66 -6.01
N GLN A 269 -15.44 20.85 -5.92
CA GLN A 269 -16.34 20.42 -6.99
C GLN A 269 -16.12 21.25 -8.27
N ALA A 270 -16.16 20.56 -9.42
CA ALA A 270 -16.12 21.22 -10.72
C ALA A 270 -17.45 21.96 -10.97
N PRO A 271 -17.42 23.14 -11.63
CA PRO A 271 -18.64 23.88 -11.98
C PRO A 271 -19.57 23.05 -12.88
N SER A 272 -20.88 23.12 -12.64
CA SER A 272 -21.90 22.45 -13.47
C SER A 272 -21.86 22.91 -14.93
N SER A 273 -21.48 24.16 -15.17
CA SER A 273 -21.32 24.75 -16.51
C SER A 273 -20.32 24.03 -17.41
N LEU A 274 -19.36 23.28 -16.86
CA LEU A 274 -18.48 22.43 -17.66
C LEU A 274 -19.27 21.29 -18.30
N LEU A 275 -20.15 20.64 -17.52
CA LEU A 275 -20.90 19.49 -18.03
C LEU A 275 -21.78 19.89 -19.22
N ASP A 276 -22.47 21.03 -19.10
CA ASP A 276 -23.28 21.61 -20.17
C ASP A 276 -22.44 21.89 -21.43
N ALA A 277 -21.22 22.43 -21.26
CA ALA A 277 -20.30 22.71 -22.35
C ALA A 277 -19.84 21.43 -23.08
N LEU A 278 -19.56 20.35 -22.33
CA LEU A 278 -19.18 19.06 -22.90
C LEU A 278 -20.33 18.41 -23.67
N GLU A 279 -21.56 18.49 -23.13
CA GLU A 279 -22.78 17.98 -23.77
C GLU A 279 -23.11 18.74 -25.05
N GLN A 280 -23.04 20.07 -25.02
CA GLN A 280 -23.29 20.90 -26.20
C GLN A 280 -22.28 20.63 -27.31
N HIS A 281 -21.00 20.43 -26.98
CA HIS A 281 -20.00 20.06 -27.96
C HIS A 281 -20.31 18.71 -28.61
N LEU A 282 -20.66 17.69 -27.83
CA LEU A 282 -21.06 16.40 -28.37
C LEU A 282 -22.31 16.50 -29.26
N ALA A 283 -23.31 17.28 -28.84
CA ALA A 283 -24.52 17.52 -29.63
C ALA A 283 -24.22 18.19 -30.98
N SER A 284 -23.25 19.13 -31.00
CA SER A 284 -22.80 19.77 -32.24
C SER A 284 -22.14 18.79 -33.21
N LEU A 285 -21.35 17.84 -32.69
CA LEU A 285 -20.76 16.74 -33.49
C LEU A 285 -21.81 15.71 -33.93
N GLU A 286 -22.94 15.61 -33.23
CA GLU A 286 -24.07 14.76 -33.62
C GLU A 286 -24.94 15.37 -34.73
N GLY A 287 -24.73 16.64 -35.11
CA GLY A 287 -25.59 17.35 -36.05
C GLY A 287 -26.98 17.68 -35.50
N LYS A 288 -27.20 17.53 -34.19
CA LYS A 288 -28.43 17.95 -33.53
C LYS A 288 -28.43 19.46 -33.41
N LYS A 289 -29.39 20.14 -34.06
CA LYS A 289 -29.66 21.56 -33.81
C LYS A 289 -30.18 21.70 -32.37
N THR A 290 -29.31 22.10 -31.45
CA THR A 290 -29.73 22.52 -30.09
C THR A 290 -30.55 23.80 -30.21
N LYS A 291 -31.70 23.87 -29.52
CA LYS A 291 -32.56 25.07 -29.49
C LYS A 291 -31.93 26.23 -28.70
N ASP A 292 -30.85 25.96 -27.96
CA ASP A 292 -30.13 26.94 -27.16
C ASP A 292 -28.99 27.60 -27.94
N VAL A 293 -28.70 28.85 -27.56
CA VAL A 293 -27.59 29.65 -28.09
C VAL A 293 -26.30 28.82 -28.03
N PRO A 294 -25.58 28.64 -29.16
CA PRO A 294 -24.30 27.95 -29.16
C PRO A 294 -23.35 28.63 -28.17
N MET A 295 -22.80 27.92 -27.17
CA MET A 295 -21.68 28.46 -26.38
C MET A 295 -20.56 28.82 -27.36
N THR A 296 -20.04 30.03 -27.22
CA THR A 296 -18.89 30.49 -28.00
C THR A 296 -17.66 29.68 -27.63
N ALA A 297 -16.68 29.59 -28.53
CA ALA A 297 -15.41 28.93 -28.24
C ALA A 297 -14.73 29.55 -27.00
N SER A 298 -14.87 30.87 -26.81
CA SER A 298 -14.39 31.58 -25.63
C SER A 298 -15.05 31.07 -24.35
N SER A 299 -16.38 30.95 -24.29
CA SER A 299 -17.06 30.49 -23.07
C SER A 299 -16.75 29.03 -22.72
N ARG A 300 -16.52 28.17 -23.73
CA ARG A 300 -16.07 26.77 -23.50
C ARG A 300 -14.65 26.73 -22.93
N SER A 301 -13.75 27.58 -23.42
CA SER A 301 -12.38 27.64 -22.91
C SER A 301 -12.34 28.10 -21.45
N THR A 302 -13.20 29.06 -21.07
CA THR A 302 -13.31 29.57 -19.70
C THR A 302 -13.89 28.52 -18.75
N SER A 303 -14.96 27.82 -19.13
CA SER A 303 -15.53 26.76 -18.30
C SER A 303 -14.56 25.59 -18.10
N LEU A 304 -13.86 25.18 -19.18
CA LEU A 304 -12.81 24.17 -19.10
C LEU A 304 -11.68 24.58 -18.16
N SER A 305 -11.14 25.79 -18.33
CA SER A 305 -10.02 26.28 -17.51
C SER A 305 -10.38 26.36 -16.03
N THR A 306 -11.60 26.78 -15.72
CA THR A 306 -12.11 26.86 -14.34
C THR A 306 -12.22 25.49 -13.70
N ALA A 307 -12.78 24.52 -14.42
CA ALA A 307 -12.93 23.16 -13.94
C ALA A 307 -11.57 22.44 -13.78
N VAL A 308 -10.68 22.56 -14.76
CA VAL A 308 -9.30 22.02 -14.68
C VAL A 308 -8.56 22.63 -13.49
N SER A 309 -8.75 23.92 -13.21
CA SER A 309 -8.17 24.57 -12.03
C SER A 309 -8.73 24.00 -10.71
N ALA A 310 -10.04 23.81 -10.60
CA ALA A 310 -10.67 23.20 -9.42
C ALA A 310 -10.19 21.75 -9.17
N LEU A 311 -10.09 20.95 -10.24
CA LEU A 311 -9.54 19.60 -10.18
C LEU A 311 -8.05 19.61 -9.83
N SER A 312 -7.29 20.58 -10.34
CA SER A 312 -5.87 20.73 -9.99
C SER A 312 -5.68 21.10 -8.53
N THR A 313 -6.51 21.97 -7.95
CA THR A 313 -6.53 22.26 -6.51
C THR A 313 -6.78 21.02 -5.68
N THR A 314 -7.75 20.19 -6.09
CA THR A 314 -8.02 18.89 -5.46
C THR A 314 -6.80 17.96 -5.56
N GLY A 315 -6.16 17.90 -6.72
CA GLY A 315 -4.92 17.12 -6.95
C GLY A 315 -3.75 17.58 -6.08
N MET A 316 -3.61 18.89 -5.85
CA MET A 316 -2.62 19.44 -4.93
C MET A 316 -2.89 19.03 -3.49
N SER A 317 -4.15 19.08 -3.04
CA SER A 317 -4.53 18.66 -1.69
C SER A 317 -4.22 17.17 -1.46
N LEU A 318 -4.60 16.30 -2.40
CA LEU A 318 -4.29 14.87 -2.37
C LEU A 318 -2.78 14.59 -2.33
N SER A 319 -1.99 15.37 -3.08
CA SER A 319 -0.53 15.21 -3.12
C SER A 319 0.15 15.62 -1.82
N ARG A 320 -0.38 16.64 -1.12
CA ARG A 320 0.12 17.06 0.20
C ARG A 320 -0.03 15.96 1.23
N VAL A 321 -1.19 15.29 1.27
CA VAL A 321 -1.45 14.16 2.17
C VAL A 321 -0.43 13.03 1.92
N ASP A 322 -0.21 12.66 0.66
CA ASP A 322 0.77 11.61 0.31
C ASP A 322 2.22 12.01 0.67
N GLU A 323 2.61 13.27 0.43
CA GLU A 323 3.94 13.77 0.79
C GLU A 323 4.16 13.80 2.31
N GLN A 324 3.14 14.20 3.08
CA GLN A 324 3.19 14.22 4.54
C GLN A 324 3.38 12.82 5.10
N GLU A 325 2.65 11.83 4.58
CA GLU A 325 2.82 10.43 4.96
C GLU A 325 4.25 9.94 4.62
N ARG A 326 4.74 10.26 3.42
CA ARG A 326 6.08 9.85 2.98
C ARG A 326 7.18 10.45 3.86
N ARG A 327 7.06 11.73 4.24
CA ARG A 327 8.00 12.40 5.16
C ARG A 327 7.97 11.76 6.54
N ALA A 328 6.78 11.51 7.08
CA ALA A 328 6.62 10.85 8.37
C ALA A 328 7.25 9.44 8.39
N ALA A 329 7.11 8.67 7.31
CA ALA A 329 7.74 7.36 7.18
C ALA A 329 9.28 7.43 7.18
N LEU A 330 9.86 8.41 6.48
CA LEU A 330 11.31 8.63 6.45
C LEU A 330 11.85 9.06 7.81
N ASP A 331 11.14 9.96 8.50
CA ASP A 331 11.53 10.42 9.84
C ASP A 331 11.49 9.28 10.86
N GLU A 332 10.49 8.40 10.78
CA GLU A 332 10.39 7.22 11.61
C GLU A 332 11.53 6.21 11.33
N GLU A 333 11.85 5.96 10.05
CA GLU A 333 12.96 5.10 9.67
C GLU A 333 14.31 5.65 10.15
N GLN A 334 14.51 6.96 10.02
CA GLN A 334 15.71 7.64 10.50
C GLN A 334 15.82 7.58 12.03
N ALA A 335 14.72 7.76 12.75
CA ALA A 335 14.69 7.60 14.21
C ALA A 335 15.06 6.16 14.63
N ARG A 336 14.53 5.16 13.93
CA ARG A 336 14.86 3.75 14.16
C ARG A 336 16.33 3.45 13.90
N LEU A 337 16.89 3.97 12.81
CA LEU A 337 18.31 3.83 12.47
C LEU A 337 19.20 4.46 13.55
N ASN A 338 18.82 5.63 14.05
CA ASN A 338 19.52 6.32 15.14
C ASN A 338 19.47 5.54 16.46
N ALA A 339 18.32 4.95 16.80
CA ALA A 339 18.19 4.07 17.96
C ALA A 339 19.09 2.82 17.86
N LEU A 340 19.15 2.19 16.68
CA LEU A 340 20.05 1.06 16.39
C LEU A 340 21.53 1.45 16.50
N LYS A 341 21.91 2.62 15.96
CA LYS A 341 23.28 3.16 16.10
C LYS A 341 23.64 3.41 17.57
N ARG A 342 22.71 3.93 18.37
CA ARG A 342 22.89 4.17 19.82
C ARG A 342 23.08 2.86 20.58
N LEU A 343 22.27 1.84 20.31
CA LEU A 343 22.42 0.50 20.90
C LEU A 343 23.78 -0.12 20.55
N ARG A 344 24.22 -0.03 19.29
CA ARG A 344 25.56 -0.51 18.88
C ARG A 344 26.69 0.23 19.61
N ARG A 345 26.57 1.55 19.80
CA ARG A 345 27.55 2.35 20.56
C ARG A 345 27.62 1.94 22.04
N LEU A 346 26.49 1.63 22.67
CA LEU A 346 26.43 1.15 24.05
C LEU A 346 27.08 -0.22 24.20
N HIS A 347 26.81 -1.15 23.28
CA HIS A 347 27.47 -2.47 23.26
C HIS A 347 28.98 -2.35 23.06
N ARG A 348 29.44 -1.44 22.18
CA ARG A 348 30.88 -1.19 21.98
C ARG A 348 31.59 -0.60 23.21
N LYS A 349 30.88 0.20 24.03
CA LYS A 349 31.42 0.76 25.28
C LYS A 349 31.48 -0.27 26.42
N GLN A 350 30.58 -1.25 26.44
CA GLN A 350 30.64 -2.37 27.40
C GLN A 350 31.69 -3.42 27.03
N SER A 351 32.12 -3.50 25.76
CA SER A 351 33.13 -4.45 25.29
C SER A 351 34.58 -3.90 25.29
N SER A 352 34.86 -2.79 25.96
CA SER A 352 36.23 -2.28 26.13
C SER A 352 36.79 -2.73 27.48
N PRO A 353 37.88 -3.52 27.56
CA PRO A 353 38.47 -3.91 28.84
C PRO A 353 39.15 -2.69 29.47
N ALA A 354 38.79 -2.38 30.72
CA ALA A 354 39.49 -1.38 31.50
C ALA A 354 40.92 -1.88 31.81
N SER A 355 41.92 -1.30 31.16
CA SER A 355 43.32 -1.42 31.57
C SER A 355 43.54 -0.58 32.83
N SER A 356 43.38 -1.21 34.00
CA SER A 356 43.97 -0.70 35.24
C SER A 356 45.49 -0.81 35.12
N GLY A 357 46.15 0.32 34.91
CA GLY A 357 47.59 0.43 35.00
C GLY A 357 48.04 0.22 36.44
N THR A 358 48.81 -0.84 36.65
CA THR A 358 49.61 -1.02 37.86
C THR A 358 51.06 -1.22 37.44
N SER A 359 51.87 -0.18 37.60
CA SER A 359 53.33 -0.27 37.48
C SER A 359 53.90 -1.01 38.68
N PRO A 360 54.83 -1.97 38.53
CA PRO A 360 55.57 -2.53 39.65
C PRO A 360 56.91 -1.80 39.82
N ASN A 361 57.32 -1.52 41.06
CA ASN A 361 58.68 -1.09 41.36
C ASN A 361 59.30 -1.95 42.48
N SER A 362 60.45 -2.57 42.13
CA SER A 362 61.61 -2.97 42.96
C SER A 362 61.38 -3.88 44.18
N THR A 363 61.98 -5.08 44.29
CA THR A 363 63.42 -5.29 44.60
C THR A 363 63.85 -6.78 44.47
N PRO A 364 65.16 -7.12 44.48
CA PRO A 364 65.76 -8.20 43.68
C PRO A 364 66.34 -9.39 44.48
N VAL A 365 66.46 -10.58 43.88
CA VAL A 365 67.49 -11.59 44.21
C VAL A 365 67.86 -12.40 42.94
N ARG A 366 69.10 -12.90 42.95
CA ARG A 366 70.06 -13.19 41.87
C ARG A 366 70.07 -14.67 41.40
N SER A 367 70.34 -14.84 40.09
CA SER A 367 71.13 -15.91 39.41
C SER A 367 70.76 -17.40 39.54
N ASN A 368 70.50 -18.09 38.39
CA ASN A 368 71.54 -18.87 37.67
C ASN A 368 71.03 -19.61 36.40
N THR A 369 71.83 -19.49 35.32
CA THR A 369 72.22 -20.47 34.27
C THR A 369 71.20 -21.18 33.35
N ALA A 370 71.20 -20.75 32.07
CA ALA A 370 71.52 -21.49 30.83
C ALA A 370 70.58 -22.61 30.24
N PRO A 371 70.66 -22.85 28.89
CA PRO A 371 69.53 -23.17 27.97
C PRO A 371 69.68 -24.61 27.34
N PRO A 372 69.20 -25.01 26.11
CA PRO A 372 68.44 -24.33 25.04
C PRO A 372 67.33 -25.11 24.27
N SER A 373 66.57 -24.33 23.47
CA SER A 373 66.08 -24.49 22.07
C SER A 373 65.72 -25.85 21.44
N THR A 374 64.61 -25.89 20.69
CA THR A 374 64.61 -26.01 19.19
C THR A 374 63.20 -25.87 18.58
N ASP A 375 63.10 -25.00 17.58
CA ASP A 375 62.10 -24.91 16.51
C ASP A 375 62.11 -26.14 15.58
N LEU A 376 60.98 -26.49 14.95
CA LEU A 376 61.00 -27.09 13.60
C LEU A 376 59.64 -27.01 12.88
N PHE A 377 59.61 -26.25 11.77
CA PHE A 377 58.55 -26.29 10.74
C PHE A 377 59.10 -26.98 9.47
N SER A 378 58.20 -27.66 8.76
CA SER A 378 58.21 -27.97 7.31
C SER A 378 59.12 -29.09 6.75
N SER A 379 58.52 -30.01 5.98
CA SER A 379 58.82 -30.20 4.55
C SER A 379 57.99 -31.33 3.91
N THR A 380 57.60 -31.08 2.66
CA THR A 380 56.92 -31.92 1.65
C THR A 380 57.86 -32.92 0.93
N PRO A 381 57.35 -33.87 0.11
CA PRO A 381 58.06 -35.11 -0.28
C PRO A 381 58.83 -35.01 -1.61
N PRO A 382 59.67 -36.01 -1.97
CA PRO A 382 60.40 -36.01 -3.23
C PRO A 382 59.72 -36.85 -4.33
N SER A 383 59.96 -36.43 -5.57
CA SER A 383 59.67 -37.15 -6.81
C SER A 383 60.98 -37.65 -7.42
N THR A 384 60.98 -38.90 -7.90
CA THR A 384 61.62 -39.33 -9.15
C THR A 384 60.89 -40.54 -9.67
#